data_AF-L7URV1-F1
#
_entry.id   AF-L7URV1-F1
#
_cell.length_a   1.000
_cell.length_b   1.000
_cell.length_c   1.000
_cell.angle_alpha   90.00
_cell.angle_beta   90.00
_cell.angle_gamma   90.00
#
_symmetry.space_group_name_H-M   'P 1'
#
loop_
_entity.id
_entity.type
_entity.pdbx_description
1 polymer ?
#
loop_
_entity_poly.entity_id
_entity_poly.type
_entity_poly.pdbx_seq_one_letter_code
_entity_poly.pdbx_strand_id
1 'polypeptide(L)'
;VNVKETGKILMVNYKDIKNLTVTEIPAARFLHDGGWDSTHRYVLMAANQSNKIAVVDAKEGKLTALVDVDKIPHPGRGANFVHGKCGPVWATGHLGSEKISLIGTDPKKHKDYAWKVCQTLDGQGGGNLFIKTHPN
;
A
#
# COMPACT_ATOMS: atom_id res chain seq x y z
N VAL A 1 7.21 -8.86 -6.64
CA VAL A 1 8.58 -8.73 -6.07
C VAL A 1 8.95 -7.26 -6.07
N ASN A 2 9.46 -6.74 -4.94
CA ASN A 2 9.86 -5.34 -4.85
C ASN A 2 11.36 -5.22 -5.12
N VAL A 3 11.73 -4.42 -6.11
CA VAL A 3 13.13 -4.07 -6.41
C VAL A 3 13.37 -2.69 -5.82
N LYS A 4 13.84 -2.69 -4.57
CA LYS A 4 13.84 -1.56 -3.66
C LYS A 4 14.54 -0.32 -4.21
N GLU A 5 15.81 -0.43 -4.59
CA GLU A 5 16.66 0.71 -4.92
C GLU A 5 16.25 1.39 -6.23
N THR A 6 15.76 0.61 -7.20
CA THR A 6 15.27 1.09 -8.51
C THR A 6 13.81 1.51 -8.49
N GLY A 7 13.06 1.16 -7.44
CA GLY A 7 11.66 1.51 -7.31
C GLY A 7 10.75 0.79 -8.31
N LYS A 8 11.09 -0.46 -8.63
CA LYS A 8 10.35 -1.29 -9.58
C LYS A 8 9.60 -2.40 -8.86
N ILE A 9 8.38 -2.68 -9.29
CA ILE A 9 7.59 -3.82 -8.84
C ILE A 9 7.55 -4.82 -9.99
N LEU A 10 8.03 -6.04 -9.75
CA LEU A 10 8.00 -7.10 -10.75
C LEU A 10 6.84 -8.03 -10.45
N MET A 11 5.92 -8.15 -11.40
CA MET A 11 4.92 -9.21 -11.43
C MET A 11 5.48 -10.37 -12.24
N VAL A 12 5.86 -11.43 -11.54
CA VAL A 12 6.52 -12.60 -12.12
C VAL A 12 5.48 -13.69 -12.32
N ASN A 13 5.20 -14.03 -13.57
CA ASN A 13 4.31 -15.14 -13.90
C ASN A 13 5.11 -16.45 -13.82
N TYR A 14 4.73 -17.30 -12.86
CA TYR A 14 5.38 -18.58 -12.59
C TYR A 14 4.67 -19.79 -13.25
N LYS A 15 3.73 -19.56 -14.18
CA LYS A 15 3.05 -20.65 -14.92
C LYS A 15 4.03 -21.49 -15.75
N ASP A 16 5.04 -20.85 -16.32
CA ASP A 16 6.14 -21.50 -17.02
C ASP A 16 7.47 -20.92 -16.51
N ILE A 17 8.12 -21.66 -15.62
CA ILE A 17 9.39 -21.25 -15.01
C ILE A 17 10.59 -21.36 -15.95
N LYS A 18 10.43 -22.04 -17.10
CA LYS A 18 11.48 -22.10 -18.15
C LYS A 18 11.41 -20.89 -19.07
N ASN A 19 10.20 -20.35 -19.30
CA ASN A 19 9.94 -19.18 -20.15
C ASN A 19 9.25 -18.06 -19.35
N LEU A 20 9.96 -17.52 -18.35
CA LEU A 20 9.40 -16.54 -17.43
C LEU A 20 8.87 -15.30 -18.15
N THR A 21 7.60 -14.98 -17.88
CA THR A 21 7.00 -13.69 -18.25
C THR A 21 7.04 -12.76 -17.04
N VAL A 22 7.62 -11.58 -17.19
CA VAL A 22 7.71 -10.58 -16.13
C VAL A 22 7.14 -9.25 -16.62
N THR A 23 6.21 -8.69 -15.86
CA THR A 23 5.78 -7.30 -16.03
C THR A 23 6.54 -6.43 -15.04
N GLU A 24 7.34 -5.51 -15.55
CA GLU A 24 8.02 -4.49 -14.75
C GLU A 24 7.15 -3.25 -14.63
N ILE A 25 6.81 -2.87 -13.39
CA ILE A 25 5.97 -1.72 -13.08
C ILE A 25 6.82 -0.67 -12.36
N PRO A 26 7.08 0.49 -12.99
CA PRO A 26 7.72 1.61 -12.32
C PRO A 26 6.81 2.12 -11.19
N ALA A 27 7.38 2.40 -10.02
CA ALA A 27 6.66 2.94 -8.87
C ALA A 27 7.44 4.11 -8.25
N ALA A 28 8.04 3.90 -7.07
CA ALA A 28 8.87 4.89 -6.38
C ALA A 28 10.05 4.19 -5.71
N ARG A 29 11.19 4.88 -5.58
CA ARG A 29 12.39 4.30 -4.96
C ARG A 29 12.17 3.98 -3.49
N PHE A 30 12.94 3.02 -3.00
CA PHE A 30 12.92 2.54 -1.62
C PHE A 30 11.66 1.76 -1.26
N LEU A 31 11.15 0.96 -2.22
CA LEU A 31 10.08 -0.01 -1.94
C LEU A 31 10.53 -0.97 -0.84
N HIS A 32 9.64 -1.23 0.11
CA HIS A 32 9.93 -2.05 1.27
C HIS A 32 8.81 -3.09 1.41
N ASP A 33 7.99 -2.96 2.44
CA ASP A 33 6.88 -3.82 2.81
C ASP A 33 5.54 -3.31 2.29
N GLY A 34 4.49 -4.10 2.49
CA GLY A 34 3.17 -3.85 1.94
C GLY A 34 2.25 -5.06 2.05
N GLY A 35 0.99 -4.86 1.68
CA GLY A 35 0.00 -5.92 1.73
C GLY A 35 -1.17 -5.69 0.79
N TRP A 36 -2.02 -6.70 0.73
CA TRP A 36 -3.24 -6.66 -0.06
C TRP A 36 -4.29 -5.78 0.59
N ASP A 37 -5.10 -5.11 -0.25
CA ASP A 37 -6.38 -4.57 0.17
C ASP A 37 -7.34 -5.70 0.57
N SER A 38 -8.46 -5.35 1.21
CA SER A 38 -9.47 -6.32 1.67
C SER A 38 -10.04 -7.24 0.57
N THR A 39 -9.98 -6.84 -0.71
CA THR A 39 -10.48 -7.63 -1.85
C THR A 39 -9.42 -8.51 -2.49
N HIS A 40 -8.16 -8.43 -2.03
CA HIS A 40 -7.01 -9.13 -2.62
C HIS A 40 -6.83 -8.85 -4.12
N ARG A 41 -7.17 -7.63 -4.57
CA ARG A 41 -6.94 -7.19 -5.96
C ARG A 41 -5.79 -6.20 -6.06
N TYR A 42 -5.68 -5.31 -5.09
CA TYR A 42 -4.70 -4.24 -5.08
C TYR A 42 -3.64 -4.52 -4.03
N VAL A 43 -2.38 -4.36 -4.40
CA VAL A 43 -1.25 -4.42 -3.46
C VAL A 43 -0.83 -2.99 -3.14
N LEU A 44 -0.80 -2.64 -1.85
CA LEU A 44 -0.33 -1.37 -1.33
C LEU A 44 1.05 -1.58 -0.70
N MET A 45 2.07 -0.87 -1.19
CA MET A 45 3.47 -1.06 -0.78
C MET A 45 4.11 0.28 -0.41
N ALA A 46 4.82 0.30 0.70
CA ALA A 46 5.55 1.48 1.15
C ALA A 46 6.83 1.67 0.32
N ALA A 47 6.96 2.85 -0.27
CA ALA A 47 8.23 3.42 -0.72
C ALA A 47 8.74 4.34 0.40
N ASN A 48 9.31 3.74 1.44
CA ASN A 48 9.37 4.35 2.77
C ASN A 48 10.20 5.65 2.83
N GLN A 49 11.42 5.64 2.31
CA GLN A 49 12.27 6.85 2.23
C GLN A 49 11.78 7.88 1.20
N SER A 50 10.71 7.57 0.48
CA SER A 50 10.02 8.50 -0.42
C SER A 50 8.70 9.02 0.18
N ASN A 51 8.30 8.59 1.39
CA ASN A 51 7.04 8.93 2.06
C ASN A 51 5.80 8.66 1.19
N LYS A 52 5.81 7.56 0.43
CA LYS A 52 4.74 7.20 -0.50
C LYS A 52 4.27 5.76 -0.31
N ILE A 53 2.99 5.53 -0.62
CA ILE A 53 2.42 4.20 -0.81
C ILE A 53 2.12 3.99 -2.30
N ALA A 54 2.77 3.01 -2.91
CA ALA A 54 2.48 2.56 -4.26
C ALA A 54 1.31 1.58 -4.26
N VAL A 55 0.31 1.84 -5.10
CA VAL A 55 -0.86 0.98 -5.30
C VAL A 55 -0.76 0.32 -6.67
N VAL A 56 -0.74 -1.01 -6.71
CA VAL A 56 -0.73 -1.80 -7.95
C VAL A 56 -2.02 -2.60 -8.08
N ASP A 57 -2.68 -2.52 -9.22
CA ASP A 57 -3.77 -3.42 -9.59
C ASP A 57 -3.15 -4.73 -10.10
N ALA A 58 -3.20 -5.78 -9.28
CA ALA A 58 -2.60 -7.06 -9.64
C ALA A 58 -3.40 -7.80 -10.71
N LYS A 59 -4.65 -7.41 -10.98
CA LYS A 59 -5.44 -7.98 -12.07
C LYS A 59 -4.98 -7.42 -13.41
N GLU A 60 -4.76 -6.10 -13.46
CA GLU A 60 -4.39 -5.40 -14.71
C GLU A 60 -2.88 -5.30 -14.93
N GLY A 61 -2.08 -5.57 -13.90
CA GLY A 61 -0.63 -5.48 -13.94
C GLY A 61 -0.10 -4.05 -14.05
N LYS A 62 -0.76 -3.09 -13.39
CA LYS A 62 -0.48 -1.65 -13.56
C LYS A 62 -0.43 -0.89 -12.24
N LEU A 63 0.45 0.11 -12.18
CA LEU A 63 0.43 1.12 -11.13
C LEU A 63 -0.88 1.92 -11.23
N THR A 64 -1.62 1.97 -10.14
CA THR A 64 -2.89 2.69 -10.03
C THR A 64 -2.69 4.08 -9.41
N ALA A 65 -1.83 4.18 -8.39
CA ALA A 65 -1.55 5.43 -7.71
C ALA A 65 -0.22 5.40 -6.94
N LEU A 66 0.31 6.60 -6.67
CA LEU A 66 1.31 6.87 -5.65
C LEU A 66 0.69 7.83 -4.65
N VAL A 67 0.43 7.35 -3.44
CA VAL A 67 -0.26 8.10 -2.39
C VAL A 67 0.78 8.69 -1.45
N ASP A 68 0.81 10.00 -1.30
CA ASP A 68 1.64 10.68 -0.30
C ASP A 68 1.11 10.41 1.10
N VAL A 69 2.02 10.09 2.02
CA VAL A 69 1.75 9.85 3.44
C VAL A 69 2.82 10.54 4.29
N ASP A 70 2.78 10.35 5.60
CA ASP A 70 3.75 10.95 6.51
C ASP A 70 5.11 10.22 6.46
N LYS A 71 6.05 10.61 7.32
CA LYS A 71 7.46 10.25 7.26
C LYS A 71 7.70 8.75 7.49
N ILE A 72 8.33 8.09 6.52
CA ILE A 72 8.82 6.71 6.61
C ILE A 72 7.66 5.75 6.99
N PRO A 73 6.66 5.56 6.10
CA PRO A 73 5.60 4.59 6.32
C PRO A 73 6.18 3.18 6.47
N HIS A 74 5.68 2.44 7.46
CA HIS A 74 6.12 1.08 7.76
C HIS A 74 4.92 0.19 8.15
N PRO A 75 4.15 -0.30 7.16
CA PRO A 75 2.88 -0.99 7.42
C PRO A 75 3.02 -2.43 7.94
N GLY A 76 4.16 -3.09 7.73
CA GLY A 76 4.19 -4.55 7.60
C GLY A 76 3.32 -5.00 6.44
N ARG A 77 2.19 -5.67 6.73
CA ARG A 77 1.15 -5.99 5.74
C ARG A 77 0.00 -4.96 5.72
N GLY A 78 0.04 -3.99 6.64
CA GLY A 78 -1.04 -3.07 6.92
C GLY A 78 -2.24 -3.71 7.59
N ALA A 79 -3.30 -2.92 7.73
CA ALA A 79 -4.55 -3.28 8.36
C ALA A 79 -5.73 -2.84 7.49
N ASN A 80 -6.63 -3.76 7.17
CA ASN A 80 -7.82 -3.50 6.36
C ASN A 80 -9.07 -3.46 7.25
N PHE A 81 -9.92 -2.45 7.10
CA PHE A 81 -11.22 -2.37 7.77
C PHE A 81 -12.17 -1.43 7.02
N VAL A 82 -13.44 -1.40 7.44
CA VAL A 82 -14.44 -0.48 6.88
C VAL A 82 -14.53 0.76 7.75
N HIS A 83 -14.21 1.92 7.19
CA HIS A 83 -14.35 3.21 7.84
C HIS A 83 -15.76 3.77 7.59
N GLY A 84 -16.40 4.34 8.62
CA GLY A 84 -17.79 4.79 8.56
C GLY A 84 -18.08 5.84 7.46
N LYS A 85 -17.09 6.66 7.08
CA LYS A 85 -17.24 7.67 6.01
C LYS A 85 -16.60 7.27 4.68
N CYS A 86 -15.46 6.57 4.72
CA CYS A 86 -14.62 6.35 3.55
C CYS A 86 -14.93 5.02 2.86
N GLY A 87 -15.70 4.14 3.51
CA GLY A 87 -15.83 2.75 3.10
C GLY A 87 -14.57 1.95 3.41
N PRO A 88 -14.24 0.92 2.61
CA PRO A 88 -13.03 0.12 2.79
C PRO A 88 -11.75 0.96 2.76
N VAL A 89 -10.92 0.80 3.78
CA VAL A 89 -9.60 1.44 3.89
C VAL A 89 -8.51 0.43 4.22
N TRP A 90 -7.29 0.76 3.83
CA TRP A 90 -6.05 0.11 4.25
C TRP A 90 -5.20 1.11 5.02
N ALA A 91 -4.65 0.70 6.15
CA ALA A 91 -3.95 1.57 7.09
C ALA A 91 -2.46 1.25 7.20
N THR A 92 -1.65 2.30 7.38
CA THR A 92 -0.22 2.23 7.69
C THR A 92 0.13 3.15 8.85
N GLY A 93 1.00 2.69 9.75
CA GLY A 93 1.74 3.55 10.67
C GLY A 93 3.04 4.05 10.05
N HIS A 94 3.78 4.86 10.82
CA HIS A 94 4.99 5.53 10.38
C HIS A 94 6.12 5.38 11.41
N LEU A 95 7.34 5.15 10.93
CA LEU A 95 8.53 5.16 11.77
C LEU A 95 8.95 6.60 12.10
N GLY A 96 8.80 7.52 11.15
CA GLY A 96 9.28 8.90 11.27
C GLY A 96 8.30 9.88 11.90
N SER A 97 7.08 9.44 12.25
CA SER A 97 6.06 10.26 12.90
C SER A 97 5.03 9.40 13.63
N GLU A 98 4.23 10.03 14.48
CA GLU A 98 3.13 9.42 15.22
C GLU A 98 1.90 9.11 14.37
N LYS A 99 1.88 9.53 13.11
CA LYS A 99 0.69 9.45 12.27
C LYS A 99 0.32 8.02 11.91
N ILE A 100 -0.97 7.81 11.67
CA ILE A 100 -1.52 6.62 11.01
C ILE A 100 -2.35 7.10 9.83
N SER A 101 -2.01 6.68 8.62
CA SER A 101 -2.71 7.07 7.39
C SER A 101 -3.72 6.00 6.98
N LEU A 102 -4.98 6.40 6.76
CA LEU A 102 -6.04 5.54 6.25
C LEU A 102 -6.27 5.83 4.78
N ILE A 103 -5.95 4.88 3.90
CA ILE A 103 -6.05 5.02 2.44
C ILE A 103 -7.30 4.30 1.95
N GLY A 104 -8.17 4.99 1.19
CA GLY A 104 -9.36 4.36 0.60
C GLY A 104 -9.00 3.34 -0.49
N THR A 105 -9.65 2.18 -0.48
CA THR A 105 -9.31 1.05 -1.37
C THR A 105 -10.44 0.58 -2.28
N ASP A 106 -11.58 1.29 -2.31
CA ASP A 106 -12.73 0.94 -3.15
C ASP A 106 -12.98 1.96 -4.28
N PRO A 107 -12.34 1.79 -5.45
CA PRO A 107 -12.54 2.65 -6.62
C PRO A 107 -13.90 2.47 -7.31
N LYS A 108 -14.76 1.54 -6.86
CA LYS A 108 -16.08 1.33 -7.48
C LYS A 108 -17.17 2.12 -6.77
N LYS A 109 -17.31 1.93 -5.45
CA LYS A 109 -18.40 2.55 -4.69
C LYS A 109 -17.96 3.80 -3.93
N HIS A 110 -16.67 3.95 -3.62
CA HIS A 110 -16.12 5.06 -2.83
C HIS A 110 -15.08 5.85 -3.62
N LYS A 111 -15.42 6.21 -4.86
CA LYS A 111 -14.52 6.84 -5.85
C LYS A 111 -13.82 8.11 -5.33
N ASP A 112 -14.50 8.90 -4.51
CA ASP A 112 -13.96 10.15 -3.99
C ASP A 112 -12.76 9.94 -3.06
N TYR A 113 -12.70 8.78 -2.39
CA TYR A 113 -11.66 8.40 -1.41
C TYR A 113 -10.66 7.38 -1.94
N ALA A 114 -10.96 6.72 -3.07
CA ALA A 114 -10.09 5.70 -3.63
C ALA A 114 -8.70 6.27 -3.92
N TRP A 115 -7.69 5.61 -3.37
CA TRP A 115 -6.26 5.96 -3.53
C TRP A 115 -5.90 7.34 -3.00
N LYS A 116 -6.61 7.79 -1.98
CA LYS A 116 -6.29 9.01 -1.21
C LYS A 116 -6.25 8.69 0.27
N VAL A 117 -5.44 9.45 1.01
CA VAL A 117 -5.53 9.45 2.47
C VAL A 117 -6.88 10.07 2.84
N CYS A 118 -7.80 9.23 3.31
CA CYS A 118 -9.11 9.69 3.73
C CYS A 118 -9.09 10.34 5.12
N GLN A 119 -8.22 9.82 5.99
CA GLN A 119 -8.03 10.34 7.34
C GLN A 119 -6.62 10.03 7.81
N THR A 120 -6.07 10.94 8.60
CA THR A 120 -4.85 10.73 9.39
C THR A 120 -5.23 10.74 10.86
N LEU A 121 -4.72 9.76 11.62
CA LEU A 121 -4.89 9.66 13.07
C LEU A 121 -3.53 9.86 13.75
N ASP A 122 -3.55 10.20 15.03
CA ASP A 122 -2.36 10.23 15.87
C ASP A 122 -2.30 8.95 16.70
N GLY A 123 -1.18 8.23 16.59
CA GLY A 123 -0.82 7.09 17.42
C GLY A 123 -0.07 7.51 18.69
N GLN A 124 0.62 6.56 19.31
CA GLN A 124 1.35 6.79 20.57
C GLN A 124 2.61 7.65 20.41
N GLY A 125 3.16 7.73 19.20
CA GLY A 125 4.45 8.34 18.89
C GLY A 125 5.05 7.78 17.61
N GLY A 126 6.22 8.32 17.21
CA GLY A 126 7.02 7.74 16.13
C GLY A 126 7.56 6.35 16.47
N GLY A 127 8.10 5.65 15.48
CA GLY A 127 8.62 4.30 15.64
C GLY A 127 7.59 3.17 15.47
N ASN A 128 6.43 3.46 14.85
CA ASN A 128 5.47 2.40 14.54
C ASN A 128 6.02 1.46 13.46
N LEU A 129 6.20 0.18 13.82
CA LEU A 129 6.65 -0.87 12.90
C LEU A 129 5.49 -1.68 12.29
N PHE A 130 4.39 -1.81 13.04
CA PHE A 130 3.28 -2.66 12.65
C PHE A 130 1.95 -2.04 13.08
N ILE A 131 0.95 -2.23 12.22
CA ILE A 131 -0.45 -1.98 12.51
C ILE A 131 -1.24 -3.26 12.24
N LYS A 132 -2.28 -3.51 13.03
CA LYS A 132 -3.10 -4.72 12.91
C LYS A 132 -4.56 -4.44 13.21
N THR A 133 -5.40 -5.25 12.57
CA THR A 133 -6.83 -5.37 12.82
C THR A 133 -7.26 -6.75 12.34
N HIS A 134 -8.49 -7.11 12.63
CA HIS A 134 -9.13 -8.33 12.19
C HIS A 134 -10.61 -8.02 11.88
N PRO A 135 -11.27 -8.73 10.94
CA PRO A 135 -12.69 -8.51 10.66
C PRO A 135 -13.65 -8.72 11.84
N ASN A 136 -13.18 -9.44 12.88
CA ASN A 136 -13.89 -9.73 14.13
C ASN A 136 -13.09 -9.18 15.31
#